data_AF-A0A7W9A4B7-F1
#
_entry.id   AF-A0A7W9A4B7-F1
#
_cell.length_a   1.000
_cell.length_b   1.000
_cell.length_c   1.000
_cell.angle_alpha   90.00
_cell.angle_beta   90.00
_cell.angle_gamma   90.00
#
_symmetry.space_group_name_H-M   'P 1'
#
loop_
_entity.id
_entity.type
_entity.pdbx_description
1 polymer ?
#
loop_
_entity_poly.entity_id
_entity_poly.type
_entity_poly.pdbx_seq_one_letter_code
_entity_poly.pdbx_strand_id
1 'polypeptide(L)'
;MVFGWLCLALPGHAQVSANFQSEDARAQRDRGPTTSLPDSGRYVSETGQGFILDRSNTGTLMRFDRSTEVWVLRPSPAPRGDVIFRNDAGDQVLRVTPNGGMTLYTTAAPQGAPVSLAGPAPELLAPTLTAFQLMDFILRQSDRATRAVGELIVVDMNIQPGSESVATDALSTAVDAIVRMARSPSLRRDVSRVRMIIITDVGPRQVSFSRGTLRIVIDPDAGFAGRPSSARIVRVISET
;
A
#
# COMPACT_ATOMS: atom_id res chain seq x y z
N MET A 1 -7.02 92.55 -6.01
CA MET A 1 -6.02 91.47 -5.81
C MET A 1 -6.74 90.25 -5.26
N VAL A 2 -6.41 89.10 -5.83
CA VAL A 2 -7.07 87.79 -5.77
C VAL A 2 -6.69 87.04 -4.48
N PHE A 3 -7.60 86.27 -3.87
CA PHE A 3 -7.49 84.81 -3.64
C PHE A 3 -8.63 84.31 -2.73
N GLY A 4 -9.37 83.32 -3.23
CA GLY A 4 -10.27 82.48 -2.44
C GLY A 4 -9.51 81.35 -1.75
N TRP A 5 -10.12 80.74 -0.74
CA TRP A 5 -9.66 79.49 -0.16
C TRP A 5 -10.85 78.56 0.10
N LEU A 6 -10.75 77.37 -0.51
CA LEU A 6 -11.63 76.21 -0.44
C LEU A 6 -10.90 75.17 0.42
N CYS A 7 -11.51 74.68 1.49
CA CYS A 7 -11.03 73.47 2.18
C CYS A 7 -12.10 72.38 2.10
N LEU A 8 -11.77 71.32 1.35
CA LEU A 8 -12.48 70.05 1.30
C LEU A 8 -12.32 69.28 2.63
N ALA A 9 -13.38 68.60 3.05
CA ALA A 9 -13.35 67.55 4.06
C ALA A 9 -13.05 66.18 3.41
N LEU A 10 -12.20 65.37 4.05
CA LEU A 10 -11.92 63.97 3.71
C LEU A 10 -12.53 63.06 4.79
N PRO A 11 -13.34 62.04 4.45
CA PRO A 11 -13.58 60.91 5.32
C PRO A 11 -12.74 59.70 4.85
N GLY A 12 -12.27 58.88 5.79
CA GLY A 12 -11.99 57.48 5.45
C GLY A 12 -10.81 56.84 6.18
N HIS A 13 -11.03 56.35 7.40
CA HIS A 13 -10.24 55.28 8.01
C HIS A 13 -11.07 54.56 9.07
N ALA A 14 -12.06 53.74 8.67
CA ALA A 14 -12.76 52.87 9.64
C ALA A 14 -13.26 51.52 9.07
N GLN A 15 -13.24 51.30 7.75
CA GLN A 15 -13.84 50.11 7.13
C GLN A 15 -12.87 48.95 6.87
N VAL A 16 -11.56 49.14 7.03
CA VAL A 16 -10.57 48.11 6.63
C VAL A 16 -10.40 47.01 7.68
N SER A 17 -10.57 47.30 8.97
CA SER A 17 -10.35 46.32 10.05
C SER A 17 -11.47 45.28 10.20
N ALA A 18 -12.70 45.62 9.81
CA ALA A 18 -13.85 44.72 9.92
C ALA A 18 -13.81 43.59 8.88
N ASN A 19 -13.28 43.85 7.68
CA ASN A 19 -13.21 42.84 6.61
C ASN A 19 -12.22 41.71 6.91
N PHE A 20 -11.04 42.04 7.46
CA PHE A 20 -10.01 41.06 7.81
C PHE A 20 -10.51 40.00 8.81
N GLN A 21 -11.23 40.44 9.84
CA GLN A 21 -11.76 39.52 10.86
C GLN A 21 -12.83 38.56 10.30
N SER A 22 -13.63 39.00 9.32
CA SER A 22 -14.64 38.17 8.66
C SER A 22 -14.07 37.22 7.61
N GLU A 23 -12.94 37.56 6.97
CA GLU A 23 -12.23 36.66 6.04
C GLU A 23 -11.46 35.57 6.79
N ASP A 24 -10.79 35.91 7.89
CA ASP A 24 -10.13 34.93 8.77
C ASP A 24 -11.14 33.95 9.39
N ALA A 25 -12.30 34.44 9.83
CA ALA A 25 -13.36 33.60 10.38
C ALA A 25 -14.00 32.66 9.34
N ARG A 26 -13.92 32.99 8.05
CA ARG A 26 -14.38 32.12 6.94
C ARG A 26 -13.29 31.11 6.56
N ALA A 27 -12.04 31.53 6.48
CA ALA A 27 -10.89 30.64 6.23
C ALA A 27 -10.70 29.58 7.33
N GLN A 28 -11.03 29.92 8.58
CA GLN A 28 -11.02 28.97 9.71
C GLN A 28 -12.18 27.95 9.65
N ARG A 29 -13.33 28.32 9.04
CA ARG A 29 -14.49 27.42 8.86
C ARG A 29 -14.33 26.47 7.68
N ASP A 30 -13.53 26.84 6.67
CA ASP A 30 -13.23 26.01 5.51
C ASP A 30 -12.11 24.98 5.76
N ARG A 31 -11.38 25.11 6.86
CA ARG A 31 -10.52 24.03 7.37
C ARG A 31 -11.38 23.01 8.10
N GLY A 32 -12.01 22.12 7.33
CA GLY A 32 -12.49 20.84 7.87
C GLY A 32 -11.37 20.14 8.66
N PRO A 33 -11.68 19.25 9.61
CA PRO A 33 -10.66 18.57 10.41
C PRO A 33 -9.62 17.93 9.49
N THR A 34 -8.42 18.50 9.46
CA THR A 34 -7.29 17.90 8.76
C THR A 34 -6.93 16.66 9.54
N THR A 35 -7.37 15.48 9.07
CA THR A 35 -6.90 14.22 9.62
C THR A 35 -5.38 14.23 9.54
N SER A 36 -4.71 14.20 10.69
CA SER A 36 -3.25 14.03 10.72
C SER A 36 -2.95 12.58 10.32
N LEU A 37 -2.81 12.38 9.01
CA LEU A 37 -2.36 11.10 8.49
C LEU A 37 -0.93 10.85 8.99
N PRO A 38 -0.58 9.60 9.31
CA PRO A 38 0.67 9.28 9.99
C PRO A 38 1.88 9.58 9.11
N ASP A 39 2.99 10.01 9.72
CA ASP A 39 4.23 10.27 8.99
C ASP A 39 4.86 8.97 8.46
N SER A 40 5.67 9.08 7.41
CA SER A 40 6.53 7.96 6.99
C SER A 40 7.56 7.66 8.07
N GLY A 41 7.78 6.38 8.36
CA GLY A 41 8.72 5.98 9.39
C GLY A 41 8.62 4.51 9.78
N ARG A 42 9.47 4.12 10.73
CA ARG A 42 9.41 2.82 11.37
C ARG A 42 8.51 2.91 12.59
N TYR A 43 7.58 1.98 12.69
CA TYR A 43 6.61 1.88 13.76
C TYR A 43 6.77 0.54 14.49
N VAL A 44 6.38 0.51 15.76
CA VAL A 44 6.31 -0.72 16.55
C VAL A 44 4.98 -0.79 17.28
N SER A 45 4.33 -1.96 17.21
CA SER A 45 3.14 -2.24 18.00
C SER A 45 3.51 -2.60 19.44
N GLU A 46 2.54 -2.49 20.35
CA GLU A 46 2.65 -2.93 21.74
C GLU A 46 3.04 -4.42 21.84
N THR A 47 2.63 -5.25 20.88
CA THR A 47 3.02 -6.67 20.80
C THR A 47 4.45 -6.89 20.28
N GLY A 48 5.24 -5.82 20.07
CA GLY A 48 6.62 -5.87 19.59
C GLY A 48 6.76 -6.09 18.08
N GLN A 49 5.66 -6.11 17.32
CA GLN A 49 5.72 -6.26 15.87
C GLN A 49 6.06 -4.91 15.22
N GLY A 50 7.26 -4.85 14.64
CA GLY A 50 7.75 -3.68 13.90
C GLY A 50 7.39 -3.71 12.41
N PHE A 51 7.20 -2.52 11.84
CA PHE A 51 6.95 -2.33 10.42
C PHE A 51 7.39 -0.94 9.95
N ILE A 52 7.62 -0.81 8.65
CA ILE A 52 7.83 0.45 7.94
C ILE A 52 6.50 0.88 7.34
N LEU A 53 6.15 2.14 7.52
CA LEU A 53 5.08 2.82 6.78
C LEU A 53 5.74 3.89 5.90
N ASP A 54 5.47 3.83 4.60
CA ASP A 54 5.99 4.78 3.64
C ASP A 54 4.84 5.40 2.84
N ARG A 55 4.81 6.72 2.82
CA ARG A 55 3.81 7.55 2.14
C ARG A 55 4.45 8.56 1.19
N SER A 56 5.74 8.38 0.87
CA SER A 56 6.48 9.23 -0.08
C SER A 56 5.94 9.12 -1.50
N ASN A 57 5.42 7.94 -1.87
CA ASN A 57 4.87 7.63 -3.19
C ASN A 57 3.34 7.77 -3.25
N THR A 58 2.75 7.65 -4.45
CA THR A 58 1.29 7.80 -4.73
C THR A 58 0.37 6.86 -3.94
N GLY A 59 0.92 5.90 -3.19
CA GLY A 59 0.17 5.00 -2.29
C GLY A 59 0.81 4.90 -0.91
N THR A 60 0.02 4.51 0.08
CA THR A 60 0.55 4.16 1.40
C THR A 60 1.10 2.75 1.36
N LEU A 61 2.41 2.61 1.45
CA LEU A 61 3.12 1.35 1.47
C LEU A 61 3.42 0.94 2.90
N MET A 62 3.36 -0.37 3.16
CA MET A 62 3.69 -0.93 4.46
C MET A 62 4.51 -2.19 4.29
N ARG A 63 5.55 -2.39 5.10
CA ARG A 63 6.30 -3.65 5.14
C ARG A 63 6.62 -4.03 6.57
N PHE A 64 6.25 -5.23 6.99
CA PHE A 64 6.67 -5.74 8.30
C PHE A 64 8.18 -6.01 8.32
N ASP A 65 8.84 -5.78 9.45
CA ASP A 65 10.29 -6.00 9.56
C ASP A 65 10.69 -7.46 9.27
N ARG A 66 9.81 -8.41 9.64
CA ARG A 66 9.99 -9.86 9.43
C ARG A 66 9.39 -10.35 8.11
N SER A 67 8.99 -9.44 7.22
CA SER A 67 8.42 -9.75 5.90
C SER A 67 9.20 -9.07 4.79
N THR A 68 9.37 -9.79 3.69
CA THR A 68 9.84 -9.24 2.41
C THR A 68 8.71 -8.54 1.65
N GLU A 69 7.45 -8.87 1.95
CA GLU A 69 6.30 -8.34 1.22
C GLU A 69 5.97 -6.90 1.59
N VAL A 70 5.95 -6.03 0.58
CA VAL A 70 5.39 -4.67 0.66
C VAL A 70 3.89 -4.73 0.38
N TRP A 71 3.09 -4.11 1.22
CA TRP A 71 1.64 -4.02 1.08
C TRP A 71 1.25 -2.62 0.63
N VAL A 72 0.36 -2.55 -0.34
CA VAL A 72 -0.29 -1.29 -0.72
C VAL A 72 -1.56 -1.17 0.09
N LEU A 73 -1.62 -0.14 0.91
CA LEU A 73 -2.74 0.15 1.78
C LEU A 73 -3.65 1.21 1.16
N ARG A 74 -4.94 0.90 1.09
CA ARG A 74 -5.98 1.81 0.61
C ARG A 74 -6.69 2.43 1.80
N PRO A 75 -6.68 3.77 1.94
CA PRO A 75 -7.42 4.45 3.01
C PRO A 75 -8.92 4.42 2.72
N SER A 76 -9.73 4.28 3.77
CA SER A 76 -11.18 4.40 3.74
C SER A 76 -11.67 5.16 4.97
N PRO A 77 -12.57 6.15 4.81
CA PRO A 77 -13.15 6.85 5.96
C PRO A 77 -13.89 5.91 6.90
N ALA A 78 -13.81 6.18 8.20
CA ALA A 78 -14.50 5.46 9.25
C ALA A 78 -15.18 6.43 10.23
N PRO A 79 -16.11 5.95 11.08
CA PRO A 79 -16.80 6.79 12.04
C PRO A 79 -15.84 7.59 12.92
N ARG A 80 -16.27 8.78 13.36
CA ARG A 80 -15.49 9.70 14.22
C ARG A 80 -14.25 10.32 13.56
N GLY A 81 -14.15 10.27 12.23
CA GLY A 81 -13.02 10.85 11.49
C GLY A 81 -11.79 9.95 11.43
N ASP A 82 -11.94 8.68 11.82
CA ASP A 82 -10.90 7.69 11.69
C ASP A 82 -10.67 7.32 10.21
N VAL A 83 -9.48 6.82 9.91
CA VAL A 83 -9.11 6.27 8.61
C VAL A 83 -8.71 4.82 8.79
N ILE A 84 -9.39 3.92 8.06
CA ILE A 84 -9.04 2.51 8.01
C ILE A 84 -8.24 2.25 6.73
N PHE A 85 -7.04 1.73 6.90
CA PHE A 85 -6.17 1.27 5.83
C PHE A 85 -6.35 -0.23 5.61
N ARG A 86 -6.70 -0.59 4.37
CA ARG A 86 -6.93 -1.98 3.97
C ARG A 86 -5.94 -2.45 2.93
N ASN A 87 -5.58 -3.73 2.97
CA ASN A 87 -4.86 -4.36 1.86
C ASN A 87 -5.81 -4.59 0.66
N ASP A 88 -5.27 -5.08 -0.45
CA ASP A 88 -6.06 -5.41 -1.65
C ASP A 88 -6.97 -6.65 -1.49
N ALA A 89 -6.77 -7.47 -0.47
CA ALA A 89 -7.68 -8.56 -0.08
C ALA A 89 -8.90 -8.06 0.71
N GLY A 90 -8.90 -6.78 1.14
CA GLY A 90 -9.96 -6.12 1.90
C GLY A 90 -9.77 -6.16 3.42
N ASP A 91 -8.70 -6.79 3.90
CA ASP A 91 -8.42 -6.91 5.33
C ASP A 91 -8.04 -5.55 5.91
N GLN A 92 -8.57 -5.24 7.09
CA GLN A 92 -8.14 -4.08 7.86
C GLN A 92 -6.75 -4.34 8.43
N VAL A 93 -5.81 -3.45 8.11
CA VAL A 93 -4.41 -3.56 8.53
C VAL A 93 -4.06 -2.49 9.55
N LEU A 94 -4.40 -1.23 9.27
CA LEU A 94 -4.19 -0.13 10.20
C LEU A 94 -5.48 0.66 10.37
N ARG A 95 -5.68 1.17 11.58
CA ARG A 95 -6.64 2.24 11.86
C ARG A 95 -5.88 3.43 12.40
N VAL A 96 -6.21 4.62 11.90
CA VAL A 96 -5.64 5.88 12.36
C VAL A 96 -6.78 6.76 12.86
N THR A 97 -6.66 7.27 14.06
CA THR A 97 -7.61 8.23 14.65
C THR A 97 -7.28 9.67 14.20
N PRO A 98 -8.24 10.62 14.28
CA PRO A 98 -8.01 12.01 13.86
C PRO A 98 -6.81 12.70 14.50
N ASN A 99 -6.42 12.28 15.71
CA ASN A 99 -5.27 12.80 16.45
C ASN A 99 -3.95 12.05 16.16
N GLY A 100 -3.92 11.17 15.15
CA GLY A 100 -2.73 10.44 14.72
C GLY A 100 -2.43 9.15 15.50
N GLY A 101 -3.28 8.77 16.46
CA GLY A 101 -3.18 7.48 17.13
C GLY A 101 -3.37 6.32 16.14
N MET A 102 -2.54 5.28 16.25
CA MET A 102 -2.54 4.17 15.30
C MET A 102 -2.76 2.83 15.99
N THR A 103 -3.55 1.96 15.36
CA THR A 103 -3.80 0.58 15.80
C THR A 103 -3.53 -0.38 14.64
N LEU A 104 -2.66 -1.35 14.89
CA LEU A 104 -2.30 -2.42 13.95
C LEU A 104 -3.19 -3.64 14.18
N TYR A 105 -3.78 -4.16 13.10
CA TYR A 105 -4.58 -5.36 13.09
C TYR A 105 -3.83 -6.47 12.36
N THR A 106 -3.64 -7.60 13.04
CA THR A 106 -3.02 -8.80 12.45
C THR A 106 -3.78 -10.05 12.87
N THR A 107 -3.45 -11.19 12.27
CA THR A 107 -3.98 -12.48 12.70
C THR A 107 -3.59 -12.84 14.14
N ALA A 108 -2.42 -12.37 14.61
CA ALA A 108 -1.96 -12.58 15.98
C ALA A 108 -2.57 -11.57 16.97
N ALA A 109 -2.97 -10.39 16.50
CA ALA A 109 -3.62 -9.34 17.29
C ALA A 109 -4.93 -8.90 16.60
N PRO A 110 -5.97 -9.76 16.56
CA PRO A 110 -7.21 -9.45 15.83
C PRO A 110 -8.02 -8.33 16.48
N GLN A 111 -7.84 -8.11 17.79
CA GLN A 111 -8.45 -6.99 18.52
C GLN A 111 -7.72 -5.65 18.29
N GLY A 112 -6.61 -5.68 17.57
CA GLY A 112 -5.74 -4.54 17.35
C GLY A 112 -4.69 -4.39 18.45
N ALA A 113 -3.53 -3.87 18.08
CA ALA A 113 -2.45 -3.49 18.98
C ALA A 113 -2.12 -2.00 18.76
N PRO A 114 -2.05 -1.17 19.81
CA PRO A 114 -1.57 0.20 19.71
C PRO A 114 -0.17 0.26 19.08
N VAL A 115 0.10 1.32 18.33
CA VAL A 115 1.34 1.51 17.58
C VAL A 115 1.97 2.85 17.92
N SER A 116 3.29 2.85 18.09
CA SER A 116 4.09 4.05 18.30
C SER A 116 5.15 4.19 17.20
N LEU A 117 5.48 5.43 16.85
CA LEU A 117 6.61 5.75 15.98
C LEU A 117 7.92 5.40 16.70
N ALA A 118 8.75 4.57 16.09
CA ALA A 118 10.04 4.14 16.62
C ALA A 118 11.22 4.92 16.02
N GLY A 119 11.04 5.55 14.85
CA GLY A 119 12.08 6.37 14.21
C GLY A 119 11.89 6.50 12.70
N PRO A 120 12.88 7.10 11.99
CA PRO A 120 12.86 7.16 10.54
C PRO A 120 13.00 5.76 9.91
N ALA A 121 12.51 5.61 8.68
CA ALA A 121 12.66 4.40 7.88
C ALA A 121 13.04 4.76 6.44
N PRO A 122 13.74 3.86 5.71
CA PRO A 122 13.98 4.04 4.30
C PRO A 122 12.67 3.95 3.50
N GLU A 123 12.67 4.60 2.34
CA GLU A 123 11.61 4.46 1.35
C GLU A 123 11.51 3.01 0.85
N LEU A 124 10.28 2.58 0.56
CA LEU A 124 10.01 1.26 0.01
C LEU A 124 10.03 1.35 -1.51
N LEU A 125 11.08 0.77 -2.10
CA LEU A 125 11.29 0.75 -3.55
C LEU A 125 11.18 -0.67 -4.09
N ALA A 126 10.62 -0.79 -5.30
CA ALA A 126 10.59 -2.06 -6.00
C ALA A 126 12.01 -2.44 -6.48
N PRO A 127 12.38 -3.73 -6.46
CA PRO A 127 13.68 -4.15 -6.95
C PRO A 127 13.78 -3.96 -8.46
N THR A 128 14.88 -3.37 -8.93
CA THR A 128 15.17 -3.25 -10.36
C THR A 128 16.11 -4.36 -10.78
N LEU A 129 15.70 -5.17 -11.76
CA LEU A 129 16.53 -6.23 -12.36
C LEU A 129 16.78 -5.93 -13.84
N THR A 130 17.96 -6.30 -14.32
CA THR A 130 18.22 -6.37 -15.77
C THR A 130 17.55 -7.60 -16.39
N ALA A 131 17.36 -7.62 -17.71
CA ALA A 131 16.77 -8.77 -18.41
C ALA A 131 17.50 -10.11 -18.14
N PHE A 132 18.83 -10.10 -18.07
CA PHE A 132 19.61 -11.29 -17.72
C PHE A 132 19.39 -11.74 -16.27
N GLN A 133 19.36 -10.78 -15.33
CA GLN A 133 19.09 -11.08 -13.93
C GLN A 133 17.67 -11.60 -13.72
N LEU A 134 16.71 -11.16 -14.54
CA LEU A 134 15.33 -11.62 -14.49
C LEU A 134 15.21 -13.10 -14.83
N MET A 135 15.91 -13.60 -15.84
CA MET A 135 15.84 -15.02 -16.23
C MET A 135 16.33 -15.95 -15.11
N ASP A 136 17.50 -15.64 -14.56
CA ASP A 136 18.09 -16.34 -13.42
C ASP A 136 17.21 -16.22 -12.16
N PHE A 137 16.60 -15.05 -11.94
CA PHE A 137 15.61 -14.87 -10.89
C PHE A 137 14.38 -15.77 -11.07
N ILE A 138 13.80 -15.86 -12.28
CA ILE A 138 12.65 -16.72 -12.59
C ILE A 138 12.98 -18.19 -12.28
N LEU A 139 14.15 -18.67 -12.73
CA LEU A 139 14.59 -20.05 -12.48
C LEU A 139 14.70 -20.35 -10.99
N ARG A 140 15.29 -19.44 -10.20
CA ARG A 140 15.35 -19.60 -8.74
C ARG A 140 13.98 -19.60 -8.06
N GLN A 141 13.08 -18.72 -8.49
CA GLN A 141 11.73 -18.65 -7.93
C GLN A 141 10.91 -19.90 -8.27
N SER A 142 11.06 -20.42 -9.49
CA SER A 142 10.48 -21.68 -9.94
C SER A 142 10.96 -22.88 -9.11
N ASP A 143 12.28 -23.01 -8.90
CA ASP A 143 12.87 -24.05 -8.06
C ASP A 143 12.38 -23.93 -6.60
N ARG A 144 12.35 -22.71 -6.05
CA ARG A 144 11.86 -22.47 -4.69
C ARG A 144 10.40 -22.87 -4.52
N ALA A 145 9.53 -22.54 -5.47
CA ALA A 145 8.13 -22.94 -5.46
C ALA A 145 7.99 -24.46 -5.58
N THR A 146 8.71 -25.07 -6.51
CA THR A 146 8.73 -26.53 -6.74
C THR A 146 9.13 -27.29 -5.48
N ARG A 147 10.24 -26.88 -4.83
CA ARG A 147 10.70 -27.51 -3.57
C ARG A 147 9.71 -27.35 -2.43
N ALA A 148 8.99 -26.24 -2.36
CA ALA A 148 8.02 -26.01 -1.30
C ALA A 148 6.77 -26.88 -1.45
N VAL A 149 6.29 -27.06 -2.68
CA VAL A 149 5.08 -27.84 -2.96
C VAL A 149 5.37 -29.34 -3.09
N GLY A 150 6.56 -29.71 -3.55
CA GLY A 150 6.96 -31.09 -3.82
C GLY A 150 6.59 -31.59 -5.22
N GLU A 151 6.10 -30.70 -6.08
CA GLU A 151 5.68 -30.95 -7.46
C GLU A 151 6.23 -29.84 -8.36
N LEU A 152 6.51 -30.15 -9.63
CA LEU A 152 7.04 -29.17 -10.57
C LEU A 152 6.07 -27.98 -10.75
N ILE A 153 6.57 -26.77 -10.49
CA ILE A 153 5.88 -25.53 -10.77
C ILE A 153 6.65 -24.77 -11.83
N VAL A 154 6.04 -24.59 -13.00
CA VAL A 154 6.62 -23.79 -14.08
C VAL A 154 6.28 -22.32 -13.86
N VAL A 155 7.26 -21.45 -14.07
CA VAL A 155 7.03 -19.99 -14.08
C VAL A 155 7.21 -19.51 -15.50
N ASP A 156 6.18 -18.85 -16.02
CA ASP A 156 6.17 -18.17 -17.31
C ASP A 156 5.90 -16.69 -17.10
N MET A 157 6.74 -15.85 -17.70
CA MET A 157 6.66 -14.41 -17.58
C MET A 157 6.76 -13.80 -18.97
N ASN A 158 5.66 -13.21 -19.43
CA ASN A 158 5.54 -12.53 -20.70
C ASN A 158 5.18 -11.07 -20.46
N ILE A 159 6.22 -10.24 -20.37
CA ILE A 159 6.13 -8.82 -20.03
C ILE A 159 6.86 -7.96 -21.06
N GLN A 160 6.45 -6.72 -21.21
CA GLN A 160 7.15 -5.70 -21.99
C GLN A 160 8.34 -5.10 -21.20
N PRO A 161 9.34 -4.54 -21.90
CA PRO A 161 10.42 -3.80 -21.25
C PRO A 161 9.87 -2.65 -20.40
N GLY A 162 10.35 -2.52 -19.17
CA GLY A 162 9.90 -1.53 -18.18
C GLY A 162 9.00 -2.13 -17.07
N SER A 163 8.44 -3.31 -17.29
CA SER A 163 7.57 -3.99 -16.32
C SER A 163 8.32 -4.86 -15.30
N GLU A 164 9.66 -4.94 -15.40
CA GLU A 164 10.47 -5.94 -14.68
C GLU A 164 10.37 -5.81 -13.16
N SER A 165 10.30 -4.58 -12.63
CA SER A 165 10.26 -4.33 -11.19
C SER A 165 8.96 -4.85 -10.56
N VAL A 166 7.82 -4.51 -11.16
CA VAL A 166 6.50 -4.95 -10.72
C VAL A 166 6.34 -6.46 -10.94
N ALA A 167 6.84 -7.00 -12.05
CA ALA A 167 6.80 -8.43 -12.33
C ALA A 167 7.64 -9.25 -11.34
N THR A 168 8.84 -8.78 -10.99
CA THR A 168 9.73 -9.40 -10.00
C THR A 168 9.10 -9.41 -8.61
N ASP A 169 8.49 -8.29 -8.21
CA ASP A 169 7.79 -8.18 -6.93
C ASP A 169 6.53 -9.06 -6.90
N ALA A 170 5.78 -9.13 -8.00
CA ALA A 170 4.62 -10.01 -8.15
C ALA A 170 5.02 -11.50 -8.05
N LEU A 171 6.10 -11.91 -8.72
CA LEU A 171 6.60 -13.29 -8.64
C LEU A 171 7.10 -13.64 -7.24
N SER A 172 7.87 -12.74 -6.61
CA SER A 172 8.34 -12.93 -5.22
C SER A 172 7.17 -13.13 -4.28
N THR A 173 6.15 -12.26 -4.39
CA THR A 173 4.94 -12.31 -3.58
C THR A 173 4.16 -13.62 -3.80
N ALA A 174 4.03 -14.06 -5.06
CA ALA A 174 3.36 -15.31 -5.40
C ALA A 174 4.08 -16.54 -4.83
N VAL A 175 5.41 -16.60 -4.97
CA VAL A 175 6.20 -17.71 -4.43
C VAL A 175 6.21 -17.70 -2.91
N ASP A 176 6.32 -16.54 -2.26
CA ASP A 176 6.21 -16.42 -0.80
C ASP A 176 4.84 -16.91 -0.30
N ALA A 177 3.76 -16.56 -1.00
CA ALA A 177 2.42 -17.05 -0.71
C ALA A 177 2.34 -18.59 -0.83
N ILE A 178 2.85 -19.15 -1.92
CA ILE A 178 2.87 -20.60 -2.17
C ILE A 178 3.68 -21.33 -1.10
N VAL A 179 4.89 -20.84 -0.77
CA VAL A 179 5.75 -21.41 0.28
C VAL A 179 5.04 -21.39 1.64
N ARG A 180 4.35 -20.29 1.96
CA ARG A 180 3.56 -20.17 3.20
C ARG A 180 2.39 -21.15 3.22
N MET A 181 1.64 -21.27 2.12
CA MET A 181 0.54 -22.22 2.01
C MET A 181 1.01 -23.67 2.15
N ALA A 182 2.13 -24.03 1.53
CA ALA A 182 2.68 -25.38 1.59
C ALA A 182 3.08 -25.78 3.02
N ARG A 183 3.51 -24.82 3.83
CA ARG A 183 3.81 -25.03 5.26
C ARG A 183 2.56 -25.08 6.15
N SER A 184 1.42 -24.57 5.69
CA SER A 184 0.17 -24.57 6.44
C SER A 184 -0.61 -25.87 6.21
N PRO A 185 -0.92 -26.66 7.26
CA PRO A 185 -1.68 -27.90 7.12
C PRO A 185 -3.05 -27.72 6.44
N SER A 186 -3.74 -26.60 6.71
CA SER A 186 -5.07 -26.33 6.15
C SER A 186 -5.05 -25.95 4.67
N LEU A 187 -3.97 -25.31 4.20
CA LEU A 187 -3.86 -24.79 2.82
C LEU A 187 -3.03 -25.69 1.90
N ARG A 188 -2.37 -26.71 2.46
CA ARG A 188 -1.48 -27.62 1.73
C ARG A 188 -2.18 -28.32 0.56
N ARG A 189 -3.45 -28.75 0.74
CA ARG A 189 -4.23 -29.40 -0.32
C ARG A 189 -4.57 -28.45 -1.48
N ASP A 190 -4.80 -27.17 -1.18
CA ASP A 190 -5.17 -26.20 -2.20
C ASP A 190 -3.95 -25.84 -3.06
N VAL A 191 -2.82 -25.57 -2.40
CA VAL A 191 -1.57 -25.19 -3.10
C VAL A 191 -0.95 -26.36 -3.86
N SER A 192 -1.19 -27.61 -3.45
CA SER A 192 -0.70 -28.79 -4.18
C SER A 192 -1.35 -28.95 -5.55
N ARG A 193 -2.33 -28.12 -5.92
CA ARG A 193 -2.92 -28.04 -7.27
C ARG A 193 -2.16 -27.10 -8.19
N VAL A 194 -1.32 -26.22 -7.66
CA VAL A 194 -0.56 -25.25 -8.46
C VAL A 194 0.51 -26.00 -9.27
N ARG A 195 0.52 -25.78 -10.58
CA ARG A 195 1.44 -26.37 -11.56
C ARG A 195 2.16 -25.31 -12.39
N MET A 196 1.55 -24.13 -12.53
CA MET A 196 2.09 -23.06 -13.35
C MET A 196 1.75 -21.70 -12.76
N ILE A 197 2.69 -20.77 -12.84
CA ILE A 197 2.50 -19.36 -12.57
C ILE A 197 2.71 -18.62 -13.89
N ILE A 198 1.73 -17.83 -14.31
CA ILE A 198 1.83 -16.96 -15.50
C ILE A 198 1.75 -15.52 -15.03
N ILE A 199 2.75 -14.72 -15.37
CA ILE A 199 2.77 -13.27 -15.14
C ILE A 199 2.81 -12.54 -16.48
N THR A 200 1.90 -11.59 -16.68
CA THR A 200 1.86 -10.75 -17.87
C THR A 200 1.38 -9.34 -17.53
N ASP A 201 1.75 -8.36 -18.33
CA ASP A 201 1.26 -6.97 -18.27
C ASP A 201 0.20 -6.67 -19.34
N VAL A 202 -0.26 -7.69 -20.06
CA VAL A 202 -1.30 -7.54 -21.08
C VAL A 202 -2.69 -7.77 -20.49
N GLY A 203 -3.48 -6.70 -20.47
CA GLY A 203 -4.89 -6.69 -20.06
C GLY A 203 -5.13 -6.00 -18.71
N PRO A 204 -6.35 -6.08 -18.16
CA PRO A 204 -6.66 -5.45 -16.89
C PRO A 204 -5.99 -6.19 -15.73
N ARG A 205 -5.49 -5.44 -14.74
CA ARG A 205 -4.94 -5.99 -13.49
C ARG A 205 -5.89 -7.00 -12.87
N GLN A 206 -5.43 -8.25 -12.76
CA GLN A 206 -6.25 -9.36 -12.27
C GLN A 206 -5.38 -10.49 -11.72
N VAL A 207 -5.90 -11.24 -10.76
CA VAL A 207 -5.35 -12.53 -10.35
C VAL A 207 -6.45 -13.58 -10.40
N SER A 208 -6.12 -14.76 -10.92
CA SER A 208 -7.05 -15.88 -11.10
C SER A 208 -6.31 -17.21 -10.96
N PHE A 209 -7.03 -18.24 -10.51
CA PHE A 209 -6.51 -19.60 -10.44
C PHE A 209 -7.48 -20.53 -11.16
N SER A 210 -6.98 -21.31 -12.10
CA SER A 210 -7.79 -22.28 -12.84
C SER A 210 -6.92 -23.39 -13.39
N ARG A 211 -7.39 -24.64 -13.28
CA ARG A 211 -6.71 -25.83 -13.84
C ARG A 211 -5.22 -25.92 -13.46
N GLY A 212 -4.88 -25.50 -12.24
CA GLY A 212 -3.50 -25.51 -11.73
C GLY A 212 -2.63 -24.34 -12.19
N THR A 213 -3.18 -23.39 -12.96
CA THR A 213 -2.48 -22.18 -13.38
C THR A 213 -2.90 -20.99 -12.53
N LEU A 214 -1.93 -20.39 -11.83
CA LEU A 214 -2.07 -19.08 -11.20
C LEU A 214 -1.70 -18.01 -12.24
N ARG A 215 -2.70 -17.32 -12.78
CA ARG A 215 -2.50 -16.23 -13.74
C ARG A 215 -2.60 -14.89 -13.04
N ILE A 216 -1.55 -14.07 -13.19
CA ILE A 216 -1.42 -12.72 -12.66
C ILE A 216 -1.22 -11.77 -13.84
N VAL A 217 -2.14 -10.82 -13.98
CA VAL A 217 -1.99 -9.65 -14.86
C VAL A 217 -1.59 -8.47 -14.01
N ILE A 218 -0.41 -7.92 -14.26
CA ILE A 218 0.13 -6.75 -13.57
C ILE A 218 -0.19 -5.46 -14.33
N ASP A 219 -0.19 -4.35 -13.60
CA ASP A 219 -0.23 -2.99 -14.13
C ASP A 219 1.09 -2.29 -13.76
N PRO A 220 2.06 -2.19 -14.69
CA PRO A 220 3.40 -1.71 -14.38
C PRO A 220 3.40 -0.23 -13.96
N ASP A 221 2.48 0.58 -14.49
CA ASP A 221 2.39 2.02 -14.21
C ASP A 221 1.91 2.29 -12.77
N ALA A 222 1.23 1.32 -12.15
CA ALA A 222 0.77 1.42 -10.77
C ALA A 222 1.82 0.98 -9.73
N GLY A 223 3.04 0.61 -10.14
CA GLY A 223 4.11 0.18 -9.23
C GLY A 223 3.69 -0.97 -8.32
N PHE A 224 3.91 -0.87 -7.01
CA PHE A 224 3.45 -1.89 -6.05
C PHE A 224 1.93 -2.13 -6.10
N ALA A 225 1.12 -1.12 -6.44
CA ALA A 225 -0.33 -1.26 -6.56
C ALA A 225 -0.75 -2.02 -7.83
N GLY A 226 0.20 -2.25 -8.74
CA GLY A 226 0.04 -2.98 -9.98
C GLY A 226 -0.08 -4.48 -9.83
N ARG A 227 0.28 -5.04 -8.69
CA ARG A 227 0.31 -6.49 -8.44
C ARG A 227 -0.58 -6.89 -7.26
N PRO A 228 -0.99 -8.17 -7.15
CA PRO A 228 -1.77 -8.65 -6.01
C PRO A 228 -0.91 -8.84 -4.75
N SER A 229 -1.50 -8.76 -3.56
CA SER A 229 -0.84 -9.23 -2.32
C SER A 229 -0.85 -10.75 -2.20
N SER A 230 0.00 -11.25 -1.30
CA SER A 230 0.02 -12.65 -0.90
C SER A 230 -1.32 -13.09 -0.31
N ALA A 231 -2.03 -12.22 0.40
CA ALA A 231 -3.35 -12.51 0.96
C ALA A 231 -4.38 -12.74 -0.17
N ARG A 232 -4.36 -11.89 -1.20
CA ARG A 232 -5.22 -12.05 -2.37
C ARG A 232 -4.90 -13.33 -3.16
N ILE A 233 -3.62 -13.67 -3.32
CA ILE A 233 -3.17 -14.91 -3.98
C ILE A 233 -3.65 -16.14 -3.21
N VAL A 234 -3.42 -16.18 -1.89
CA VAL A 234 -3.89 -17.28 -1.03
C VAL A 234 -5.39 -17.50 -1.21
N ARG A 235 -6.16 -16.41 -1.13
CA ARG A 235 -7.61 -16.43 -1.25
C ARG A 235 -8.08 -17.05 -2.56
N VAL A 236 -7.51 -16.61 -3.69
CA VAL A 236 -7.88 -17.12 -5.02
C VAL A 236 -7.53 -18.60 -5.19
N ILE A 237 -6.43 -19.08 -4.60
CA ILE A 237 -6.06 -20.51 -4.66
C ILE A 237 -6.96 -21.37 -3.76
N SER A 238 -7.41 -20.84 -2.61
CA SER A 238 -8.29 -21.57 -1.68
C SER A 238 -9.78 -21.54 -2.03
N GLU A 239 -10.23 -20.60 -2.86
CA GLU A 239 -11.65 -20.44 -3.23
C GLU A 239 -12.11 -21.39 -4.35
N THR A 240 -11.20 -22.21 -4.91
CA THR A 240 -11.49 -23.16 -6.00
C THR A 240 -11.68 -24.58 -5.48
#